data_AF-A0A533UKZ8-F1
#
_entry.id   AF-A0A533UKZ8-F1
#
_cell.length_a   1.000
_cell.length_b   1.000
_cell.length_c   1.000
_cell.angle_alpha   90.00
_cell.angle_beta   90.00
_cell.angle_gamma   90.00
#
_symmetry.space_group_name_H-M   'P 1'
#
loop_
_entity.id
_entity.type
_entity.pdbx_description
1 polymer ?
#
loop_
_entity_poly.entity_id
_entity_poly.type
_entity_poly.pdbx_seq_one_letter_code
_entity_poly.pdbx_strand_id
1 'polypeptide(L)' 'MPITDPLKKQIAQKARLHFKVCFSCGAKNPIGATRCRKCHNTYLRLKNRTLGIKK' A
#
# COMPACT_ATOMS: atom_id res chain seq x y z
N MET A 1 -14.82 10.33 2.01
CA MET A 1 -14.44 11.57 1.28
C MET A 1 -14.61 11.31 -0.21
N PRO A 2 -15.69 11.79 -0.84
CA PRO A 2 -15.81 11.76 -2.29
C PRO A 2 -14.90 12.85 -2.85
N ILE A 3 -13.66 12.50 -3.15
CA ILE A 3 -12.84 13.34 -4.03
C ILE A 3 -13.49 13.19 -5.40
N THR A 4 -14.02 14.25 -6.00
CA THR A 4 -14.65 14.21 -7.32
C THR A 4 -13.62 14.31 -8.44
N ASP A 5 -12.61 15.17 -8.24
CA ASP A 5 -11.53 15.41 -9.19
C ASP A 5 -10.71 14.14 -9.50
N PRO A 6 -10.56 13.76 -10.79
CA PRO A 6 -9.87 12.53 -11.18
C PRO A 6 -8.38 12.54 -10.78
N LEU A 7 -7.70 13.69 -10.86
CA LEU A 7 -6.29 13.81 -10.49
C LEU A 7 -6.08 13.57 -8.99
N LYS A 8 -6.90 14.21 -8.15
CA LYS A 8 -6.82 14.04 -6.69
C LYS A 8 -7.20 12.62 -6.28
N LYS A 9 -8.14 11.96 -6.99
CA LYS A 9 -8.45 10.53 -6.79
C LYS A 9 -7.22 9.65 -7.03
N GLN A 10 -6.51 9.86 -8.13
CA GLN A 10 -5.30 9.08 -8.46
C GLN A 10 -4.19 9.27 -7.41
N ILE A 11 -3.96 10.51 -6.98
CA ILE A 11 -2.97 10.81 -5.93
C ILE A 11 -3.34 10.09 -4.63
N ALA A 12 -4.61 10.17 -4.22
CA ALA A 12 -5.09 9.51 -3.01
C ALA A 12 -5.00 7.98 -3.11
N GLN A 13 -5.32 7.40 -4.27
CA GLN A 13 -5.18 5.97 -4.54
C GLN A 13 -3.72 5.53 -4.45
N LYS A 14 -2.80 6.29 -5.08
CA LYS A 14 -1.36 6.03 -5.02
C LYS A 14 -0.87 5.99 -3.58
N ALA A 15 -1.21 7.01 -2.79
CA ALA A 15 -0.82 7.09 -1.39
C ALA A 15 -1.39 5.96 -0.51
N ARG A 16 -2.60 5.47 -0.80
CA ARG A 16 -3.30 4.49 0.05
C ARG A 16 -3.14 3.03 -0.36
N LEU A 17 -2.78 2.75 -1.61
CA LEU A 17 -2.76 1.38 -2.14
C LEU A 17 -1.38 0.95 -2.66
N HIS A 18 -0.49 1.87 -3.02
CA HIS A 18 0.79 1.53 -3.65
C HIS A 18 1.93 1.42 -2.63
N PHE A 19 1.80 0.49 -1.69
CA PHE A 19 2.86 0.14 -0.75
C PHE A 19 2.92 -1.37 -0.47
N LYS A 20 4.04 -1.79 0.09
CA LYS A 20 4.25 -3.14 0.63
C LYS A 20 3.97 -3.17 2.12
N VAL A 21 3.48 -4.28 2.64
CA VAL A 21 3.24 -4.52 4.07
C VAL A 21 4.08 -5.72 4.51
N CYS A 22 4.77 -5.61 5.62
CA CYS A 22 5.49 -6.75 6.19
C CYS A 22 4.52 -7.75 6.83
N PHE A 23 4.71 -9.05 6.60
CA PHE A 23 3.92 -10.09 7.26
C PHE A 23 4.19 -10.19 8.76
N SER A 24 5.44 -9.99 9.19
CA SER A 24 5.82 -10.16 10.59
C SER A 24 5.41 -8.97 11.46
N CYS A 25 5.70 -7.73 11.02
CA CYS A 25 5.49 -6.53 11.85
C CYS A 25 4.39 -5.58 11.34
N GLY A 26 3.77 -5.87 10.19
CA GLY A 26 2.71 -5.02 9.62
C GLY A 26 3.18 -3.64 9.11
N ALA A 27 4.47 -3.33 9.15
CA ALA A 27 4.98 -2.03 8.71
C ALA A 27 4.70 -1.80 7.20
N LYS A 28 4.29 -0.57 6.87
CA LYS A 28 4.19 -0.09 5.49
C LYS A 28 5.59 0.28 4.98
N ASN A 29 5.97 -0.30 3.85
CA ASN A 29 7.26 -0.12 3.18
C ASN A 29 7.02 0.40 1.75
N PRO A 30 7.97 1.15 1.16
CA PRO A 30 7.86 1.59 -0.21
C PRO A 30 7.79 0.41 -1.19
N ILE A 31 7.23 0.64 -2.37
CA ILE A 31 6.98 -0.45 -3.32
C ILE A 31 8.26 -1.10 -3.86
N GLY A 32 9.35 -0.33 -3.94
CA GLY A 32 10.69 -0.81 -4.28
C GLY A 32 11.45 -1.46 -3.12
N ALA A 33 10.87 -1.54 -1.91
CA ALA A 33 11.57 -2.14 -0.77
C ALA A 33 11.81 -3.64 -1.00
N THR A 34 13.05 -4.06 -0.77
CA THR A 34 13.48 -5.47 -0.69
C THR A 34 13.41 -6.01 0.73
N ARG A 35 13.53 -5.14 1.75
CA ARG A 35 13.47 -5.49 3.18
C ARG A 35 12.56 -4.54 3.95
N CYS A 36 12.03 -5.02 5.08
CA CYS A 36 11.23 -4.21 5.97
C CYS A 36 12.10 -3.21 6.75
N ARG A 37 11.68 -1.94 6.80
CA ARG A 37 12.37 -0.88 7.54
C ARG A 37 12.40 -1.02 9.07
N LYS A 38 11.61 -1.94 9.64
CA LYS A 38 11.52 -2.14 11.11
C LYS A 38 12.19 -3.43 11.55
N CYS A 39 11.78 -4.56 10.99
CA CYS A 39 12.28 -5.88 11.39
C CYS A 39 13.33 -6.46 10.42
N HIS A 40 13.70 -5.74 9.37
CA HIS A 40 14.68 -6.17 8.34
C HIS A 40 14.35 -7.49 7.61
N ASN A 41 13.14 -8.01 7.82
CA ASN A 41 12.67 -9.21 7.15
C ASN A 41 12.38 -8.94 5.66
N THR A 42 12.57 -9.94 4.80
CA THR A 42 12.32 -9.88 3.36
C THR A 42 10.88 -10.23 2.99
N TYR A 43 10.13 -10.87 3.89
CA TYR A 43 8.73 -11.25 3.67
C TYR A 43 7.79 -10.02 3.69
N LEU A 44 7.59 -9.46 2.51
CA LEU A 44 6.74 -8.30 2.23
C LEU A 44 5.64 -8.70 1.24
N ARG A 45 4.39 -8.33 1.52
CA ARG A 45 3.28 -8.46 0.57
C ARG A 45 2.89 -7.11 -0.04
N LEU A 46 2.34 -7.14 -1.24
CA LEU A 46 1.69 -5.96 -1.81
C LEU A 46 0.33 -5.73 -1.12
N LYS A 47 -0.02 -4.46 -0.89
CA LYS A 47 -1.37 -4.09 -0.47
C LYS A 47 -2.34 -4.38 -1.61
N ASN A 48 -3.51 -4.94 -1.28
CA ASN A 48 -4.57 -5.18 -2.25
C ASN A 48 -5.03 -3.84 -2.85
N ARG A 49 -5.05 -3.77 -4.18
CA ARG A 49 -5.37 -2.57 -4.95
C ARG A 49 -6.82 -2.54 -5.44
N THR A 50 -7.60 -3.59 -5.21
CA THR A 50 -9.00 -3.63 -5.63
C THR A 50 -9.81 -2.57 -4.88
N LEU A 51 -10.32 -1.60 -5.63
CA LEU A 51 -11.21 -0.54 -5.15
C LEU A 51 -12.65 -1.01 -5.33
N GLY A 52 -13.14 -1.85 -4.42
CA GLY A 52 -14.50 -2.37 -4.50
C GLY A 52 -14.97 -2.96 -3.18
N ILE A 53 -16.30 -3.15 -3.09
CA ILE A 53 -16.89 -4.03 -2.08
C ILE A 53 -16.22 -5.39 -2.28
N LYS A 54 -15.62 -5.94 -1.23
CA LYS A 54 -15.07 -7.30 -1.28
C LYS A 54 -16.24 -8.21 -1.66
N LYS A 55 -16.11 -8.92 -2.79
CA LYS A 55 -17.07 -9.96 -3.15
C LYS A 55 -17.18 -10.97 -2.00
#